data_AF-A0A820KR52-F1
#
_entry.id   AF-A0A820KR52-F1
#
_cell.length_a   1.000
_cell.length_b   1.000
_cell.length_c   1.000
_cell.angle_alpha   90.00
_cell.angle_beta   90.00
_cell.angle_gamma   90.00
#
_symmetry.space_group_name_H-M   'P 1'
#
loop_
_entity.id
_entity.type
_entity.pdbx_description
1 polymer ?
#
loop_
_entity_poly.entity_id
_entity_poly.type
_entity_poly.pdbx_seq_one_letter_code
_entity_poly.pdbx_strand_id
1 'polypeptide(L)'
;LARMLEDLADFDFTVRWIPGNTNVIADALSRVNDSDTISEENVRSDMQIDPVGSRLTEVKMEGGGDSLVKCFSLWLHGHENENLQIRECIVKELFDNQKKYGLELNKSEKFKLRILKQPGMLLIPEAVAAFANLY
;
A
#
# COMPACT_ATOMS: atom_id res chain seq x y z
N LEU A 1 10.16 -35.30 21.97
CA LEU A 1 8.70 -35.38 22.24
C LEU A 1 8.35 -35.17 23.71
N ALA A 2 9.09 -35.73 24.68
CA ALA A 2 8.77 -35.56 26.11
C ALA A 2 8.86 -34.10 26.62
N ARG A 3 9.86 -33.33 26.20
CA ARG A 3 10.09 -31.95 26.72
C ARG A 3 8.96 -30.97 26.42
N MET A 4 8.42 -30.95 25.20
CA MET A 4 7.32 -30.05 24.84
C MET A 4 5.98 -30.43 25.50
N LEU A 5 5.78 -31.71 25.81
CA LEU A 5 4.59 -32.15 26.53
C LEU A 5 4.63 -31.72 28.00
N GLU A 6 5.82 -31.72 28.60
CA GLU A 6 6.05 -31.24 29.96
C GLU A 6 5.80 -29.73 30.04
N ASP A 7 6.31 -28.95 29.08
CA ASP A 7 6.05 -27.51 28.98
C ASP A 7 4.55 -27.19 28.78
N LEU A 8 3.80 -28.05 28.08
CA LEU A 8 2.36 -27.87 27.88
C LEU A 8 1.53 -28.26 29.12
N ALA A 9 2.05 -29.14 29.98
CA ALA A 9 1.32 -29.66 31.14
C ALA A 9 1.04 -28.58 32.20
N ASP A 10 1.82 -27.49 32.19
CA ASP A 10 1.64 -26.34 33.08
C ASP A 10 0.44 -25.44 32.69
N PHE A 11 -0.17 -25.67 31.52
CA PHE A 11 -1.30 -24.88 31.02
C PHE A 11 -2.61 -25.66 31.10
N ASP A 12 -3.67 -25.01 31.57
CA ASP A 12 -5.03 -25.56 31.47
C ASP A 12 -5.58 -25.29 30.06
N PHE A 13 -5.56 -26.32 29.21
CA PHE A 13 -6.07 -26.23 27.84
C PHE A 13 -7.00 -27.38 27.50
N THR A 14 -7.94 -27.10 26.58
CA THR A 14 -8.83 -28.11 26.01
C THR A 14 -8.66 -28.13 24.49
N VAL A 15 -8.35 -29.31 23.94
CA VAL A 15 -8.23 -29.48 22.50
C VAL A 15 -9.63 -29.51 21.91
N ARG A 16 -9.97 -28.50 21.10
CA ARG A 16 -11.25 -28.40 20.40
C ARG A 16 -11.03 -28.43 18.89
N TRP A 17 -11.76 -29.29 18.21
CA TRP A 17 -11.79 -29.31 16.75
C TRP A 17 -12.69 -28.19 16.22
N ILE A 18 -12.21 -27.47 15.22
CA ILE A 18 -12.95 -26.38 14.56
C ILE A 18 -12.93 -26.66 13.04
N PRO A 19 -14.10 -26.65 12.36
CA PRO A 19 -14.15 -26.85 10.92
C PRO A 19 -13.42 -25.72 10.18
N GLY A 20 -12.78 -26.05 9.06
CA GLY A 20 -11.88 -25.12 8.36
C GLY A 20 -12.53 -23.80 7.92
N ASN A 21 -13.82 -23.83 7.57
CA ASN A 21 -14.56 -22.63 7.15
C ASN A 21 -14.76 -21.58 8.26
N THR A 22 -14.66 -21.96 9.54
CA THR A 22 -14.78 -21.04 10.69
C THR A 22 -13.46 -20.91 11.45
N ASN A 23 -12.39 -21.55 10.98
CA ASN A 23 -11.09 -21.52 11.63
C ASN A 23 -10.31 -20.26 11.24
N VAL A 24 -10.75 -19.12 11.80
CA VAL A 24 -10.13 -17.80 11.57
C VAL A 24 -8.66 -17.79 11.95
N ILE A 25 -8.26 -18.60 12.95
CA ILE A 25 -6.86 -18.68 13.40
C ILE A 25 -5.99 -19.33 12.32
N ALA A 26 -6.44 -20.45 11.73
CA ALA A 26 -5.71 -21.09 10.63
C ALA A 26 -5.68 -20.20 9.38
N ASP A 27 -6.79 -19.53 9.04
CA ASP A 27 -6.83 -18.58 7.93
C ASP A 27 -5.86 -17.41 8.15
N ALA A 28 -5.86 -16.81 9.35
CA ALA A 28 -4.96 -15.70 9.70
C ALA A 28 -3.48 -16.13 9.66
N LEU A 29 -3.12 -17.26 10.28
CA LEU A 29 -1.75 -17.77 10.27
C LEU A 29 -1.28 -18.16 8.87
N SER A 30 -2.16 -18.67 8.01
CA SER A 30 -1.81 -19.00 6.62
C SER A 30 -1.47 -17.78 5.75
N ARG A 31 -1.87 -16.58 6.20
CA ARG A 31 -1.63 -15.30 5.51
C ARG A 31 -0.39 -14.57 6.03
N VAL A 32 0.25 -15.09 7.09
CA VAL A 32 1.53 -14.57 7.57
C VAL A 32 2.61 -15.07 6.62
N ASN A 33 3.26 -14.16 5.92
CA ASN A 33 4.35 -14.50 5.00
C ASN A 33 5.57 -15.00 5.80
N ASP A 34 6.22 -16.06 5.33
CA ASP A 34 7.47 -16.59 5.91
C ASP A 34 8.67 -15.63 5.83
N SER A 35 8.48 -14.41 5.32
CA SER A 35 9.55 -13.42 5.11
C SER A 35 10.18 -12.88 6.39
N ASP A 36 9.56 -13.09 7.55
CA ASP A 36 10.12 -12.72 8.85
C ASP A 36 10.88 -13.87 9.55
N THR A 37 10.97 -15.05 8.91
CA THR A 37 11.82 -16.14 9.41
C THR A 37 13.25 -15.89 8.98
N ILE A 38 14.11 -15.59 9.96
CA ILE A 38 15.55 -15.42 9.83
C ILE A 38 16.12 -16.55 8.96
N SER A 39 16.78 -16.14 7.89
CA SER A 39 17.34 -16.93 6.79
C SER A 39 18.22 -18.10 7.23
N GLU A 40 17.95 -19.31 6.71
CA GLU A 40 18.99 -20.24 6.24
C GLU A 40 18.50 -21.04 5.01
N GLU A 41 19.32 -20.99 3.95
CA GLU A 41 19.41 -21.90 2.79
C GLU A 41 18.48 -21.74 1.56
N ASN A 42 19.12 -21.19 0.51
CA ASN A 42 19.00 -21.49 -0.92
C ASN A 42 17.99 -22.59 -1.33
N VAL A 43 16.82 -22.19 -1.81
CA VAL A 43 16.04 -23.00 -2.76
C VAL A 43 15.85 -22.19 -4.04
N ARG A 44 16.52 -22.65 -5.10
CA ARG A 44 16.26 -22.20 -6.47
C ARG A 44 14.78 -22.46 -6.76
N SER A 45 13.99 -21.42 -6.96
CA SER A 45 12.59 -21.58 -7.33
C SER A 45 12.50 -21.90 -8.81
N ASP A 46 12.17 -23.16 -9.10
CA ASP A 46 11.52 -23.52 -10.35
C ASP A 46 10.26 -22.66 -10.52
N MET A 47 10.06 -22.23 -11.76
CA MET A 47 9.10 -21.24 -12.24
C MET A 47 7.67 -21.48 -11.72
N GLN A 48 7.37 -20.96 -10.53
CA GLN A 48 6.03 -20.92 -9.96
C GLN A 48 5.29 -19.76 -10.64
N ILE A 49 4.37 -20.09 -11.53
CA ILE A 49 3.50 -19.10 -12.18
C ILE A 49 2.50 -18.65 -11.11
N ASP A 50 2.86 -17.61 -10.39
CA ASP A 50 1.98 -16.95 -9.44
C ASP A 50 0.75 -16.39 -10.18
N PRO A 51 -0.48 -16.59 -9.66
CA PRO A 51 -1.68 -16.03 -10.27
C PRO A 51 -1.55 -14.50 -10.33
N VAL A 52 -1.95 -13.92 -11.47
CA VAL A 52 -1.90 -12.47 -11.70
C VAL A 52 -2.56 -11.74 -10.52
N GLY A 53 -1.76 -11.02 -9.73
CA GLY A 53 -2.22 -10.22 -8.59
C GLY A 53 -1.76 -10.67 -7.20
N SER A 54 -1.05 -11.79 -7.05
CA SER A 54 -0.54 -12.22 -5.73
C SER A 54 0.84 -11.65 -5.35
N ARG A 55 1.55 -11.03 -6.29
CA ARG A 55 2.83 -10.36 -6.03
C ARG A 55 2.65 -8.86 -5.86
N LEU A 56 2.60 -8.41 -4.59
CA LEU A 56 2.87 -7.01 -4.26
C LEU A 56 4.34 -6.73 -4.60
N THR A 57 4.57 -5.96 -5.66
CA THR A 57 5.92 -5.50 -6.00
C THR A 57 6.20 -4.27 -5.17
N GLU A 58 7.03 -4.40 -4.14
CA GLU A 58 7.52 -3.25 -3.40
C GLU A 58 8.51 -2.48 -4.29
N VAL A 59 8.20 -1.21 -4.55
CA VAL A 59 9.12 -0.31 -5.24
C VAL A 59 9.65 0.70 -4.24
N LYS A 60 10.97 0.70 -4.05
CA LYS A 60 11.64 1.69 -3.23
C LYS A 60 11.67 3.03 -3.95
N MET A 61 10.91 3.99 -3.44
CA MET A 61 10.89 5.36 -3.95
C MET A 61 11.74 6.26 -3.07
N GLU A 62 12.36 7.27 -3.67
CA GLU A 62 13.02 8.32 -2.90
C GLU A 62 11.98 9.06 -2.05
N GLY A 63 12.32 9.28 -0.78
CA GLY A 63 11.50 10.09 0.12
C GLY A 63 11.43 11.54 -0.34
N GLY A 64 10.29 12.19 -0.11
CA GLY A 64 10.05 13.59 -0.48
C GLY A 64 8.60 13.85 -0.85
N GLY A 65 8.25 15.11 -1.13
CA GLY A 65 6.88 15.49 -1.50
C GLY A 65 6.46 15.06 -2.90
N ASP A 66 7.39 14.56 -3.72
CA ASP A 66 7.10 14.01 -5.05
C ASP A 66 6.86 12.50 -5.06
N SER A 67 7.12 11.80 -3.95
CA SER A 67 7.06 10.34 -3.88
C SER A 67 5.72 9.77 -4.37
N LEU A 68 4.61 10.34 -3.90
CA LEU A 68 3.26 9.94 -4.30
C LEU A 68 3.02 10.09 -5.81
N VAL A 69 3.45 11.21 -6.39
CA VAL A 69 3.23 11.49 -7.82
C VAL A 69 4.16 10.65 -8.70
N LYS A 70 5.39 10.39 -8.23
CA LYS A 70 6.29 9.44 -8.87
C LYS A 70 5.70 8.03 -8.85
N CYS A 71 5.04 7.61 -7.77
CA CYS A 71 4.31 6.33 -7.73
C CYS A 71 3.19 6.29 -8.77
N PHE A 72 2.41 7.37 -8.92
CA PHE A 72 1.38 7.46 -9.96
C PHE A 72 1.96 7.39 -11.37
N SER A 73 3.07 8.09 -11.63
CA SER A 73 3.78 8.04 -12.90
C SER A 73 4.28 6.62 -13.20
N LEU A 74 4.86 5.96 -12.20
CA LEU A 74 5.34 4.60 -12.33
C LEU A 74 4.19 3.62 -12.63
N TRP A 75 3.06 3.78 -11.96
CA TRP A 75 1.89 2.94 -12.18
C TRP A 75 1.27 3.13 -13.58
N LEU A 76 1.18 4.38 -14.06
CA LEU A 76 0.60 4.68 -15.39
C LEU A 76 1.54 4.35 -16.54
N HIS A 77 2.83 4.65 -16.39
CA HIS A 77 3.77 4.72 -17.51
C HIS A 77 4.99 3.79 -17.36
N GLY A 78 5.17 3.16 -16.20
CA GLY A 78 6.36 2.34 -15.92
C GLY A 78 7.64 3.14 -15.65
N HIS A 79 7.56 4.47 -15.52
CA HIS A 79 8.69 5.34 -15.18
C HIS A 79 8.26 6.59 -14.38
N GLU A 80 9.19 7.29 -13.74
CA GLU A 80 8.90 8.44 -12.85
C GLU A 80 8.86 9.82 -13.53
N ASN A 81 9.14 9.89 -14.84
CA ASN A 81 9.44 11.15 -15.54
C ASN A 81 8.26 12.10 -15.73
N GLU A 82 7.02 11.65 -15.55
CA GLU A 82 5.80 12.44 -15.80
C GLU A 82 5.24 13.08 -14.52
N ASN A 83 6.04 13.12 -13.45
CA ASN A 83 5.64 13.61 -12.15
C ASN A 83 5.07 15.05 -12.19
N LEU A 84 5.65 15.96 -12.97
CA LEU A 84 5.21 17.35 -13.06
C LEU A 84 3.85 17.45 -13.74
N GLN A 85 3.67 16.72 -14.85
CA GLN A 85 2.43 16.74 -15.63
C GLN A 85 1.27 16.16 -14.82
N ILE A 86 1.48 14.98 -14.20
CA ILE A 86 0.46 14.33 -13.36
C ILE A 86 0.09 15.24 -12.18
N ARG A 87 1.07 15.88 -11.53
CA ARG A 87 0.85 16.85 -10.45
C ARG A 87 -0.01 18.01 -10.91
N GLU A 88 0.28 18.60 -12.06
CA GLU A 88 -0.49 19.71 -12.61
C GLU A 88 -1.94 19.30 -12.91
N CYS A 89 -2.16 18.12 -13.49
CA CYS A 89 -3.48 17.57 -13.76
C CYS A 89 -4.28 17.37 -12.46
N ILE A 90 -3.69 16.74 -11.45
CA ILE A 90 -4.34 16.49 -10.15
C ILE A 90 -4.72 17.81 -9.47
N VAL A 91 -3.79 18.76 -9.39
CA VAL A 91 -4.07 20.04 -8.71
C VAL A 91 -5.11 20.86 -9.47
N LYS A 92 -5.10 20.80 -10.81
CA LYS A 92 -6.14 21.43 -11.63
C LYS A 92 -7.51 20.81 -11.36
N GLU A 93 -7.60 19.48 -11.34
CA GLU A 93 -8.83 18.75 -11.03
C GLU A 93 -9.38 19.11 -9.64
N LEU A 94 -8.52 19.18 -8.62
CA LEU A 94 -8.90 19.59 -7.28
C LEU A 94 -9.40 21.04 -7.22
N PHE A 95 -8.80 21.93 -8.03
CA PHE A 95 -9.18 23.34 -8.08
C PHE A 95 -10.52 23.55 -8.81
N ASP A 96 -10.69 22.88 -9.95
CA ASP A 96 -11.87 23.02 -10.80
C ASP A 96 -13.10 22.32 -10.18
N ASN A 97 -12.89 21.18 -9.52
CA ASN A 97 -13.94 20.33 -8.95
C ASN A 97 -13.93 20.29 -7.41
N GLN A 98 -13.50 21.37 -6.73
CA GLN A 98 -13.32 21.43 -5.27
C GLN A 98 -14.47 20.82 -4.43
N LYS A 99 -15.73 21.05 -4.80
CA LYS A 99 -16.91 20.55 -4.06
C LYS A 99 -17.02 19.02 -4.09
N LYS A 100 -16.57 18.38 -5.17
CA LYS A 100 -16.60 16.92 -5.34
C LYS A 100 -15.71 16.22 -4.31
N TYR A 101 -14.60 16.86 -3.96
CA TYR A 101 -13.62 16.35 -3.01
C TYR A 101 -13.84 16.91 -1.59
N GLY A 102 -14.98 17.55 -1.32
CA GLY A 102 -15.28 18.13 -0.01
C GLY A 102 -14.42 19.35 0.35
N LEU A 103 -13.81 20.03 -0.63
CA LEU A 103 -12.93 21.17 -0.41
C LEU A 103 -13.72 22.48 -0.43
N GLU A 104 -13.78 23.16 0.71
CA GLU A 104 -14.35 24.51 0.86
C GLU A 104 -13.25 25.57 0.83
N LEU A 105 -12.66 25.82 -0.35
CA LEU A 105 -11.46 26.65 -0.46
C LEU A 105 -11.72 28.15 -0.29
N ASN A 106 -11.21 28.73 0.79
CA ASN A 106 -11.07 30.17 0.97
C ASN A 106 -9.87 30.74 0.17
N LYS A 107 -9.65 32.07 0.19
CA LYS A 107 -8.55 32.71 -0.55
C LYS A 107 -7.17 32.14 -0.20
N SER A 108 -6.93 31.84 1.08
CA SER A 108 -5.64 31.29 1.56
C SER A 108 -5.47 29.83 1.11
N GLU A 109 -6.52 29.02 1.19
CA GLU A 109 -6.50 27.62 0.77
C GLU A 109 -6.35 27.47 -0.74
N LYS A 110 -6.99 28.36 -1.53
CA LYS A 110 -6.77 28.42 -2.99
C LYS A 110 -5.31 28.70 -3.32
N PHE A 111 -4.68 29.60 -2.56
CA PHE A 111 -3.26 29.88 -2.72
C PHE A 111 -2.40 28.67 -2.36
N LYS A 112 -2.68 28.01 -1.22
CA LYS A 112 -2.00 26.77 -0.80
C LYS A 112 -2.13 25.67 -1.85
N LEU A 113 -3.33 25.45 -2.37
CA LEU A 113 -3.59 24.44 -3.42
C LEU A 113 -2.78 24.77 -4.68
N ARG A 114 -2.65 26.05 -5.03
CA ARG A 114 -1.86 26.47 -6.18
C ARG A 114 -0.36 26.25 -6.00
N ILE A 115 0.15 26.33 -4.77
CA ILE A 115 1.54 26.01 -4.45
C ILE A 115 1.82 24.52 -4.66
N LEU A 116 0.84 23.64 -4.47
CA LEU A 116 1.02 22.19 -4.66
C LEU A 116 1.42 21.79 -6.10
N LYS A 117 1.31 22.71 -7.07
CA LYS A 117 1.85 22.52 -8.42
C LYS A 117 3.38 22.49 -8.47
N GLN A 118 4.04 23.10 -7.49
CA GLN A 118 5.49 23.14 -7.45
C GLN A 118 6.07 21.74 -7.12
N PRO A 119 7.20 21.36 -7.74
CA PRO A 119 7.87 20.10 -7.44
C PRO A 119 8.34 20.08 -5.97
N GLY A 120 8.36 18.90 -5.38
CA GLY A 120 8.77 18.68 -3.99
C GLY A 120 7.70 18.97 -2.94
N MET A 121 6.55 19.53 -3.32
CA MET A 121 5.44 19.81 -2.39
C MET A 121 4.60 18.56 -2.16
N LEU A 122 4.37 18.20 -0.89
CA LEU A 122 3.51 17.08 -0.55
C LEU A 122 2.05 17.37 -0.94
N LEU A 123 1.43 16.48 -1.70
CA LEU A 123 0.00 16.58 -2.05
C LEU A 123 -0.89 16.26 -0.85
N ILE A 124 -2.11 16.81 -0.87
CA ILE A 124 -3.16 16.51 0.12
C ILE A 124 -3.78 15.13 -0.15
N PRO A 125 -4.38 14.46 0.86
CA PRO A 125 -4.96 13.12 0.68
C PRO A 125 -5.99 13.02 -0.45
N GLU A 126 -6.76 14.09 -0.69
CA GLU A 126 -7.77 14.18 -1.75
C GLU A 126 -7.15 14.04 -3.14
N ALA A 127 -5.84 14.25 -3.29
CA ALA A 127 -5.12 14.01 -4.53
C ALA A 127 -5.23 12.57 -5.01
N VAL A 128 -5.35 11.59 -4.10
CA VAL A 128 -5.54 10.18 -4.47
C VAL A 128 -6.90 9.98 -5.15
N ALA A 129 -7.95 10.58 -4.61
CA ALA A 129 -9.29 10.52 -5.20
C ALA A 129 -9.37 11.30 -6.51
N ALA A 130 -8.70 12.45 -6.60
CA ALA A 130 -8.63 13.22 -7.84
C ALA A 130 -7.85 12.46 -8.93
N PHE A 131 -6.74 11.81 -8.57
CA PHE A 131 -5.98 10.94 -9.47
C PHE A 131 -6.86 9.80 -10.01
N ALA A 132 -7.53 9.06 -9.12
CA ALA A 132 -8.42 7.95 -9.50
C ALA A 132 -9.65 8.38 -10.31
N ASN A 133 -9.98 9.66 -10.33
CA ASN A 133 -11.04 10.19 -11.18
C ASN A 133 -10.53 10.62 -12.58
N LEU A 134 -9.24 10.93 -12.71
CA LEU A 134 -8.63 11.33 -13.97
C LEU A 134 -8.18 10.13 -14.81
N TYR A 135 -7.75 9.06 -14.14
CA TYR A 135 -7.18 7.84 -14.74
C TYR A 135 -7.85 6.60 -14.15
#